data_AF-A0A3D3S6R8-F1
#
_entry.id   AF-A0A3D3S6R8-F1
#
_cell.length_a   1.000
_cell.length_b   1.000
_cell.length_c   1.000
_cell.angle_alpha   90.00
_cell.angle_beta   90.00
_cell.angle_gamma   90.00
#
_symmetry.space_group_name_H-M   'P 1'
#
loop_
_entity.id
_entity.type
_entity.pdbx_description
1 polymer ?
#
loop_
_entity_poly.entity_id
_entity_poly.type
_entity_poly.pdbx_seq_one_letter_code
_entity_poly.pdbx_strand_id
1 'polypeptide(L)'
;MSVPELPDLSVLPSELKDDARQRLDALRRLPGLAERIGHGGWWSAAPGVLAVSRFAAELCQTQPQLLVELIDSGRLEAAEDEAALRTLLAGALEGCDDEADLRRRLRRLRQREMLRIAWRDLAGWADLDETLGALSGLADGCLDGALRHLHAWQAQQLGDPCDADGQPVRLVVLGMGKLGGGELNFSSDIDLMFAFEHAGTCNGPRGLSNEEFFVRLARRLIGVLDDIEAGGRVFRVDMRLRPFGSSGPLVVSFDAMEDYYQSHGRDWERYALIKARPAAGDIGAGDRLLERLRPFVFRRYLDFGAIEALLHHGTDAQKQTYLPNLIAGNWTGTMNLTEPQA
;
A
#
# COMPACT_ATOMS: atom_id res chain seq x y z
N MET A 1 -21.92 22.55 31.70
CA MET A 1 -21.18 21.34 32.10
C MET A 1 -19.80 21.76 32.58
N SER A 2 -19.29 21.19 33.67
CA SER A 2 -17.93 21.43 34.15
C SER A 2 -16.91 20.90 33.12
N VAL A 3 -15.84 21.66 32.87
CA VAL A 3 -14.77 21.22 31.95
C VAL A 3 -14.06 20.01 32.58
N PRO A 4 -13.95 18.86 31.88
CA PRO A 4 -13.30 17.66 32.42
C PRO A 4 -11.85 17.90 32.81
N GLU A 5 -11.35 17.25 33.86
CA GLU A 5 -9.96 17.39 34.29
C GLU A 5 -8.95 16.84 33.27
N LEU A 6 -7.73 17.37 33.31
CA LEU A 6 -6.65 16.93 32.44
C LEU A 6 -6.09 15.58 32.93
N PRO A 7 -5.66 14.70 32.01
CA PRO A 7 -4.97 13.47 32.36
C PRO A 7 -3.58 13.75 32.96
N ASP A 8 -2.98 12.74 33.58
CA ASP A 8 -1.64 12.87 34.14
C ASP A 8 -0.58 13.13 33.04
N LEU A 9 0.15 14.23 33.20
CA LEU A 9 1.24 14.64 32.29
C LEU A 9 2.63 14.27 32.83
N SER A 10 2.71 13.60 33.98
CA SER A 10 3.97 13.18 34.59
C SER A 10 4.81 12.28 33.67
N VAL A 11 4.13 11.51 32.81
CA VAL A 11 4.72 10.60 31.82
C VAL A 11 5.46 11.29 30.68
N LEU A 12 5.26 12.61 30.49
CA LEU A 12 5.91 13.38 29.43
C LEU A 12 7.21 14.02 29.90
N PRO A 13 8.24 14.14 29.03
CA PRO A 13 9.38 15.03 29.25
C PRO A 13 8.91 16.48 29.52
N SER A 14 9.66 17.22 30.34
CA SER A 14 9.33 18.60 30.73
C SER A 14 9.05 19.51 29.53
N GLU A 15 9.80 19.31 28.46
CA GLU A 15 9.79 20.09 27.23
C GLU A 15 8.47 19.96 26.46
N LEU A 16 7.74 18.86 26.67
CA LEU A 16 6.49 18.57 25.97
C LEU A 16 5.23 18.88 26.79
N LYS A 17 5.36 19.14 28.09
CA LYS A 17 4.21 19.28 29.00
C LYS A 17 3.34 20.47 28.68
N ASP A 18 3.92 21.63 28.35
CA ASP A 18 3.16 22.85 28.10
C ASP A 18 2.38 22.76 26.79
N ASP A 19 3.02 22.28 25.71
CA ASP A 19 2.39 22.01 24.43
C ASP A 19 1.26 20.98 24.55
N ALA A 20 1.51 19.87 25.25
CA ALA A 20 0.50 18.85 25.50
C ALA A 20 -0.69 19.41 26.27
N ARG A 21 -0.44 20.21 27.32
CA ARG A 21 -1.49 20.86 28.12
C ARG A 21 -2.35 21.76 27.25
N GLN A 22 -1.75 22.60 26.41
CA GLN A 22 -2.50 23.49 25.51
C GLN A 22 -3.37 22.70 24.52
N ARG A 23 -2.83 21.62 23.94
CA ARG A 23 -3.57 20.78 22.99
C ARG A 23 -4.73 20.04 23.66
N LEU A 24 -4.51 19.46 24.85
CA LEU A 24 -5.55 18.79 25.63
C LEU A 24 -6.64 19.77 26.08
N ASP A 25 -6.26 20.98 26.49
CA ASP A 25 -7.20 22.05 26.83
C ASP A 25 -8.10 22.44 25.67
N ALA A 26 -7.56 22.48 24.45
CA ALA A 26 -8.35 22.70 23.25
C ALA A 26 -9.30 21.52 22.98
N LEU A 27 -8.80 20.27 23.05
CA LEU A 27 -9.61 19.08 22.78
C LEU A 27 -10.78 18.91 23.75
N ARG A 28 -10.57 19.07 25.07
CA ARG A 28 -11.63 18.90 26.08
C ARG A 28 -12.76 19.93 26.00
N ARG A 29 -12.59 20.99 25.19
CA ARG A 29 -13.61 22.02 24.94
C ARG A 29 -14.43 21.74 23.68
N LEU A 30 -14.02 20.78 22.85
CA LEU A 30 -14.77 20.37 21.66
C LEU A 30 -15.95 19.48 22.10
N PRO A 31 -17.22 19.90 21.88
CA PRO A 31 -18.38 19.26 22.50
C PRO A 31 -18.44 17.73 22.31
N GLY A 32 -18.21 17.25 21.09
CA GLY A 32 -18.23 15.82 20.79
C GLY A 32 -17.13 15.02 21.51
N LEU A 33 -15.95 15.59 21.73
CA LEU A 33 -14.88 14.91 22.47
C LEU A 33 -15.05 15.03 23.98
N ALA A 34 -15.55 16.17 24.46
CA ALA A 34 -15.77 16.42 25.88
C ALA A 34 -16.73 15.39 26.51
N GLU A 35 -17.80 15.04 25.78
CA GLU A 35 -18.78 14.04 26.20
C GLU A 35 -18.21 12.61 26.30
N ARG A 36 -17.08 12.35 25.65
CA ARG A 36 -16.42 11.04 25.60
C ARG A 36 -15.26 10.92 26.58
N ILE A 37 -14.93 12.00 27.29
CA ILE A 37 -13.89 11.96 28.32
C ILE A 37 -14.38 11.08 29.48
N GLY A 38 -13.57 10.10 29.84
CA GLY A 38 -13.91 9.07 30.84
C GLY A 38 -14.46 7.78 30.24
N HIS A 39 -14.67 7.72 28.91
CA HIS A 39 -15.01 6.49 28.20
C HIS A 39 -13.78 5.95 27.46
N GLY A 40 -13.37 4.70 27.76
CA GLY A 40 -12.20 4.07 27.15
C GLY A 40 -10.84 4.60 27.64
N GLY A 41 -9.76 4.04 27.12
CA GLY A 41 -8.37 4.42 27.39
C GLY A 41 -7.83 5.60 26.56
N TRP A 42 -8.57 6.11 25.59
CA TRP A 42 -8.11 7.19 24.69
C TRP A 42 -7.68 8.47 25.43
N TRP A 43 -8.43 8.90 26.45
CA TRP A 43 -8.11 10.14 27.15
C TRP A 43 -6.82 10.04 27.96
N SER A 44 -6.54 8.88 28.55
CA SER A 44 -5.27 8.62 29.24
C SER A 44 -4.07 8.54 28.30
N ALA A 45 -4.27 8.09 27.05
CA ALA A 45 -3.21 8.02 26.05
C ALA A 45 -2.97 9.35 25.33
N ALA A 46 -3.98 10.23 25.29
CA ALA A 46 -3.95 11.50 24.56
C ALA A 46 -2.70 12.38 24.85
N PRO A 47 -2.17 12.49 26.08
CA PRO A 47 -0.95 13.26 26.33
C PRO A 47 0.23 12.85 25.46
N GLY A 48 0.55 11.55 25.41
CA GLY A 48 1.65 11.01 24.61
C GLY A 48 1.43 11.23 23.13
N VAL A 49 0.25 10.85 22.64
CA VAL A 49 -0.11 10.94 21.22
C VAL A 49 -0.06 12.38 20.73
N LEU A 50 -0.70 13.32 21.44
CA LEU A 50 -0.84 14.71 21.01
C LEU A 50 0.43 15.52 21.22
N ALA A 51 1.30 15.13 22.16
CA ALA A 51 2.61 15.74 22.34
C ALA A 51 3.56 15.38 21.19
N VAL A 52 3.59 14.10 20.81
CA VAL A 52 4.57 13.57 19.85
C VAL A 52 4.09 13.75 18.40
N SER A 53 2.80 13.53 18.12
CA SER A 53 2.26 13.60 16.77
C SER A 53 1.56 14.93 16.50
N ARG A 54 2.28 15.82 15.81
CA ARG A 54 1.69 17.03 15.24
C ARG A 54 0.54 16.71 14.27
N PHE A 55 0.67 15.65 13.47
CA PHE A 55 -0.38 15.18 12.57
C PHE A 55 -1.67 14.85 13.33
N ALA A 56 -1.59 14.02 14.38
CA ALA A 56 -2.77 13.63 15.15
C ALA A 56 -3.38 14.86 15.86
N ALA A 57 -2.55 15.72 16.43
CA ALA A 57 -3.02 16.93 17.11
C ALA A 57 -3.76 17.90 16.17
N GLU A 58 -3.19 18.20 15.00
CA GLU A 58 -3.83 19.07 14.01
C GLU A 58 -5.13 18.45 13.47
N LEU A 59 -5.14 17.15 13.21
CA LEU A 59 -6.32 16.47 12.69
C LEU A 59 -7.46 16.43 13.73
N CYS A 60 -7.15 16.19 15.01
CA CYS A 60 -8.15 16.22 16.07
C CYS A 60 -8.74 17.62 16.30
N GLN A 61 -7.96 18.67 16.06
CA GLN A 61 -8.43 20.05 16.19
C GLN A 61 -9.28 20.49 14.98
N THR A 62 -8.85 20.16 13.77
CA THR A 62 -9.50 20.59 12.53
C THR A 62 -10.68 19.69 12.14
N GLN A 63 -10.64 18.41 12.49
CA GLN A 63 -11.65 17.40 12.16
C GLN A 63 -11.93 16.47 13.36
N PRO A 64 -12.42 17.01 14.50
CA PRO A 64 -12.66 16.22 15.72
C PRO A 64 -13.62 15.05 15.53
N GLN A 65 -14.51 15.12 14.53
CA GLN A 65 -15.46 14.06 14.20
C GLN A 65 -14.76 12.74 13.85
N LEU A 66 -13.56 12.77 13.28
CA LEU A 66 -12.81 11.55 12.95
C LEU A 66 -12.43 10.77 14.21
N LEU A 67 -11.97 11.47 15.26
CA LEU A 67 -11.64 10.85 16.53
C LEU A 67 -12.92 10.38 17.26
N VAL A 68 -13.98 11.20 17.23
CA VAL A 68 -15.30 10.83 17.78
C VAL A 68 -15.81 9.52 17.21
N GLU A 69 -15.79 9.36 15.88
CA GLU A 69 -16.22 8.12 15.21
C GLU A 69 -15.39 6.90 15.61
N LEU A 70 -14.07 7.07 15.79
CA LEU A 70 -13.18 6.01 16.22
C LEU A 70 -13.43 5.58 17.67
N ILE A 71 -13.75 6.54 18.55
CA ILE A 71 -14.11 6.26 19.95
C ILE A 71 -15.47 5.56 20.01
N ASP A 72 -16.49 6.10 19.33
CA ASP A 72 -17.86 5.58 19.37
C ASP A 72 -17.96 4.15 18.82
N SER A 73 -17.18 3.86 17.78
CA SER A 73 -17.12 2.50 17.20
C SER A 73 -16.28 1.53 18.02
N GLY A 74 -15.54 2.01 19.04
CA GLY A 74 -14.56 1.22 19.79
C GLY A 74 -13.29 0.86 19.01
N ARG A 75 -13.21 1.22 17.72
CA ARG A 75 -12.11 0.83 16.82
C ARG A 75 -10.79 1.48 17.18
N LEU A 76 -10.79 2.59 17.90
CA LEU A 76 -9.56 3.25 18.33
C LEU A 76 -8.70 2.32 19.20
N GLU A 77 -9.34 1.56 20.09
CA GLU A 77 -8.68 0.70 21.07
C GLU A 77 -8.64 -0.77 20.63
N ALA A 78 -9.50 -1.17 19.69
CA ALA A 78 -9.50 -2.52 19.14
C ALA A 78 -8.34 -2.77 18.17
N ALA A 79 -7.60 -3.85 18.40
CA ALA A 79 -6.80 -4.49 17.36
C ALA A 79 -7.76 -5.02 16.28
N GLU A 80 -7.37 -4.90 15.02
CA GLU A 80 -8.17 -5.38 13.89
C GLU A 80 -7.32 -6.30 13.05
N ASP A 81 -7.88 -7.45 12.70
CA ASP A 81 -7.26 -8.29 11.69
C ASP A 81 -7.41 -7.68 10.30
N GLU A 82 -6.59 -8.17 9.38
CA GLU A 82 -6.52 -7.67 8.01
C GLU A 82 -7.86 -7.85 7.26
N ALA A 83 -8.59 -8.93 7.52
CA ALA A 83 -9.85 -9.22 6.85
C ALA A 83 -10.94 -8.22 7.27
N ALA A 84 -11.06 -7.93 8.57
CA ALA A 84 -11.96 -6.94 9.11
C ALA A 84 -11.66 -5.54 8.56
N LEU A 85 -10.38 -5.16 8.49
CA LEU A 85 -9.96 -3.90 7.89
C LEU A 85 -10.34 -3.83 6.41
N ARG A 86 -10.06 -4.86 5.61
CA ARG A 86 -10.44 -4.92 4.19
C ARG A 86 -11.95 -4.76 3.99
N THR A 87 -12.77 -5.46 4.77
CA THR A 87 -14.23 -5.35 4.71
C THR A 87 -14.71 -3.93 5.06
N LEU A 88 -14.14 -3.32 6.09
CA LEU A 88 -14.50 -1.97 6.50
C LEU A 88 -14.13 -0.92 5.45
N LEU A 89 -12.93 -1.04 4.87
CA LEU A 89 -12.46 -0.14 3.82
C LEU A 89 -13.32 -0.25 2.57
N ALA A 90 -13.74 -1.46 2.20
CA ALA A 90 -14.68 -1.68 1.12
C ALA A 90 -16.04 -1.01 1.40
N GLY A 91 -16.60 -1.23 2.60
CA GLY A 91 -17.86 -0.63 3.03
C GLY A 91 -17.83 0.90 3.10
N ALA A 92 -16.68 1.51 3.44
CA ALA A 92 -16.53 2.96 3.52
C ALA A 92 -16.65 3.66 2.16
N LEU A 93 -16.46 2.93 1.06
CA LEU A 93 -16.54 3.43 -0.31
C LEU A 93 -17.84 2.99 -1.01
N GLU A 94 -18.67 2.18 -0.38
CA GLU A 94 -19.99 1.83 -0.92
C GLU A 94 -20.88 3.08 -1.11
N GLY A 95 -21.69 3.05 -2.17
CA GLY A 95 -22.58 4.16 -2.50
C GLY A 95 -21.85 5.46 -2.87
N CYS A 96 -20.62 5.39 -3.39
CA CYS A 96 -20.02 6.52 -4.10
C CYS A 96 -20.82 6.81 -5.38
N ASP A 97 -21.32 8.04 -5.51
CA ASP A 97 -22.14 8.45 -6.66
C ASP A 97 -21.27 8.76 -7.90
N ASP A 98 -20.12 9.41 -7.68
CA ASP A 98 -19.23 9.86 -8.75
C ASP A 98 -17.75 9.91 -8.30
N GLU A 99 -16.86 10.25 -9.23
CA GLU A 99 -15.41 10.32 -8.97
C GLU A 99 -15.04 11.42 -7.96
N ALA A 100 -15.81 12.51 -7.89
CA ALA A 100 -15.56 13.59 -6.93
C ALA A 100 -15.91 13.14 -5.50
N ASP A 101 -16.98 12.36 -5.32
CA ASP A 101 -17.32 11.76 -4.04
C ASP A 101 -16.31 10.70 -3.62
N LEU A 102 -15.88 9.84 -4.55
CA LEU A 102 -14.82 8.87 -4.31
C LEU A 102 -13.53 9.55 -3.81
N ARG A 103 -13.10 10.63 -4.49
CA ARG A 103 -11.93 11.44 -4.11
C ARG A 103 -12.03 12.00 -2.69
N ARG A 104 -13.20 12.50 -2.27
CA ARG A 104 -13.42 13.01 -0.90
C ARG A 104 -13.41 11.88 0.12
N ARG A 105 -14.13 10.78 -0.15
CA ARG A 105 -14.26 9.66 0.78
C ARG A 105 -12.93 8.95 1.00
N LEU A 106 -12.13 8.73 -0.04
CA LEU A 106 -10.78 8.15 0.09
C LEU A 106 -9.88 8.98 1.01
N ARG A 107 -9.90 10.32 0.87
CA ARG A 107 -9.09 11.22 1.72
C ARG A 107 -9.56 11.20 3.17
N ARG A 108 -10.87 11.25 3.40
CA ARG A 108 -11.47 11.14 4.73
C ARG A 108 -11.14 9.80 5.38
N LEU A 109 -11.27 8.70 4.62
CA LEU A 109 -10.92 7.36 5.05
C LEU A 109 -9.44 7.27 5.44
N ARG A 110 -8.54 7.73 4.55
CA ARG A 110 -7.10 7.78 4.82
C ARG A 110 -6.79 8.59 6.07
N GLN A 111 -7.39 9.76 6.26
CA GLN A 111 -7.17 10.58 7.45
C GLN A 111 -7.63 9.86 8.72
N ARG A 112 -8.83 9.26 8.71
CA ARG A 112 -9.38 8.54 9.86
C ARG A 112 -8.52 7.33 10.24
N GLU A 113 -8.16 6.50 9.26
CA GLU A 113 -7.38 5.30 9.53
C GLU A 113 -5.91 5.64 9.88
N MET A 114 -5.33 6.69 9.31
CA MET A 114 -4.01 7.20 9.75
C MET A 114 -4.04 7.74 11.17
N LEU A 115 -5.12 8.42 11.56
CA LEU A 115 -5.29 8.84 12.94
C LEU A 115 -5.35 7.63 13.87
N ARG A 116 -6.17 6.62 13.54
CA ARG A 116 -6.29 5.38 14.32
C ARG A 116 -4.94 4.68 14.47
N ILE A 117 -4.25 4.43 13.36
CA ILE A 117 -2.98 3.70 13.35
C ILE A 117 -1.90 4.47 14.14
N ALA A 118 -1.77 5.78 13.92
CA ALA A 118 -0.83 6.60 14.68
C ALA A 118 -1.17 6.65 16.18
N TRP A 119 -2.46 6.66 16.53
CA TRP A 119 -2.88 6.67 17.92
C TRP A 119 -2.50 5.35 18.61
N ARG A 120 -2.79 4.21 17.98
CA ARG A 120 -2.47 2.89 18.53
C ARG A 120 -0.96 2.68 18.70
N ASP A 121 -0.17 3.06 17.71
CA ASP A 121 1.30 3.01 17.76
C ASP A 121 1.84 3.87 18.93
N LEU A 122 1.49 5.16 18.96
CA LEU A 122 2.01 6.10 19.96
C LEU A 122 1.48 5.86 21.38
N ALA A 123 0.32 5.21 21.52
CA ALA A 123 -0.22 4.79 22.80
C ALA A 123 0.36 3.44 23.29
N GLY A 124 1.17 2.77 22.46
CA GLY A 124 1.72 1.45 22.76
C GLY A 124 0.68 0.33 22.74
N TRP A 125 -0.42 0.51 22.01
CA TRP A 125 -1.52 -0.46 21.89
C TRP A 125 -1.40 -1.39 20.69
N ALA A 126 -0.52 -1.04 19.74
CA ALA A 126 -0.16 -1.85 18.59
C ALA A 126 1.37 -2.03 18.60
N ASP A 127 1.83 -3.21 18.21
CA ASP A 127 3.25 -3.43 17.95
C ASP A 127 3.63 -2.98 16.52
N LEU A 128 4.91 -3.15 16.19
CA LEU A 128 5.43 -2.75 14.89
C LEU A 128 4.76 -3.51 13.75
N ASP A 129 4.54 -4.82 13.90
CA ASP A 129 3.98 -5.67 12.85
C ASP A 129 2.51 -5.31 12.59
N GLU A 130 1.72 -5.07 13.65
CA GLU A 130 0.35 -4.56 13.53
C GLU A 130 0.34 -3.20 12.82
N THR A 131 1.24 -2.30 13.18
CA THR A 131 1.32 -0.96 12.59
C THR A 131 1.66 -1.01 11.10
N LEU A 132 2.70 -1.76 10.73
CA LEU A 132 3.14 -1.96 9.35
C LEU A 132 2.05 -2.65 8.50
N GLY A 133 1.41 -3.68 9.05
CA GLY A 133 0.31 -4.39 8.44
C GLY A 133 -0.91 -3.50 8.20
N ALA A 134 -1.31 -2.70 9.21
CA ALA A 134 -2.45 -1.79 9.08
C ALA A 134 -2.21 -0.66 8.07
N LEU A 135 -0.98 -0.13 7.99
CA LEU A 135 -0.59 0.84 6.97
C LEU A 135 -0.68 0.25 5.56
N SER A 136 -0.21 -0.98 5.40
CA SER A 136 -0.23 -1.71 4.11
C SER A 136 -1.66 -2.10 3.71
N GLY A 137 -2.46 -2.59 4.66
CA GLY A 137 -3.87 -2.91 4.46
C GLY A 137 -4.73 -1.69 4.11
N LEU A 138 -4.43 -0.52 4.67
CA LEU A 138 -5.09 0.72 4.26
C LEU A 138 -4.81 1.06 2.80
N ALA A 139 -3.56 0.93 2.35
CA ALA A 139 -3.19 1.16 0.96
C ALA A 139 -3.91 0.19 0.01
N ASP A 140 -3.90 -1.10 0.34
CA ASP A 140 -4.62 -2.14 -0.41
C ASP A 140 -6.11 -1.83 -0.54
N GLY A 141 -6.78 -1.54 0.58
CA GLY A 141 -8.22 -1.28 0.58
C GLY A 141 -8.61 -0.02 -0.19
N CYS A 142 -7.80 1.05 -0.09
CA CYS A 142 -7.99 2.24 -0.90
C CYS A 142 -7.78 1.97 -2.40
N LEU A 143 -6.75 1.20 -2.77
CA LEU A 143 -6.47 0.81 -4.15
C LEU A 143 -7.62 0.00 -4.74
N ASP A 144 -8.02 -1.07 -4.06
CA ASP A 144 -9.04 -2.00 -4.56
C ASP A 144 -10.43 -1.34 -4.59
N GLY A 145 -10.76 -0.59 -3.55
CA GLY A 145 -11.98 0.20 -3.48
C GLY A 145 -12.08 1.21 -4.64
N ALA A 146 -11.06 2.04 -4.82
CA ALA A 146 -11.04 3.02 -5.90
C ALA A 146 -11.11 2.35 -7.27
N LEU A 147 -10.30 1.31 -7.50
CA LEU A 147 -10.26 0.58 -8.77
C LEU A 147 -11.64 0.01 -9.14
N ARG A 148 -12.35 -0.57 -8.17
CA ARG A 148 -13.69 -1.17 -8.41
C ARG A 148 -14.70 -0.15 -8.92
N HIS A 149 -14.78 1.03 -8.29
CA HIS A 149 -15.69 2.09 -8.73
C HIS A 149 -15.28 2.67 -10.09
N LEU A 150 -13.99 2.98 -10.28
CA LEU A 150 -13.50 3.54 -11.53
C LEU A 150 -13.69 2.59 -12.70
N HIS A 151 -13.46 1.29 -12.49
CA HIS A 151 -13.69 0.25 -13.49
C HIS A 151 -15.16 0.18 -13.86
N ALA A 152 -16.06 0.09 -12.87
CA ALA A 152 -17.50 -0.01 -13.12
C ALA A 152 -18.03 1.18 -13.93
N TRP A 153 -17.67 2.40 -13.55
CA TRP A 153 -18.08 3.60 -14.28
C TRP A 153 -17.48 3.69 -15.69
N GLN A 154 -16.24 3.23 -15.86
CA GLN A 154 -15.61 3.22 -17.18
C GLN A 154 -16.24 2.16 -18.08
N ALA A 155 -16.50 0.96 -17.56
CA ALA A 155 -17.14 -0.14 -18.28
C ALA A 155 -18.56 0.22 -18.73
N GLN A 156 -19.34 0.94 -17.90
CA GLN A 156 -20.64 1.47 -18.30
C GLN A 156 -20.60 2.34 -19.56
N GLN A 157 -19.48 3.04 -19.80
CA GLN A 157 -19.31 3.93 -20.97
C GLN A 157 -18.61 3.26 -22.16
N LEU A 158 -17.69 2.34 -21.89
CA LEU A 158 -16.77 1.79 -22.90
C LEU A 158 -17.04 0.32 -23.25
N GLY A 159 -17.89 -0.36 -22.48
CA GLY A 159 -17.96 -1.82 -22.43
C GLY A 159 -16.89 -2.41 -21.49
N ASP A 160 -17.09 -3.67 -21.12
CA ASP A 160 -16.14 -4.45 -20.33
C ASP A 160 -15.00 -4.97 -21.21
N PRO A 161 -13.74 -4.93 -20.74
CA PRO A 161 -12.62 -5.58 -21.41
C PRO A 161 -12.83 -7.09 -21.45
N CYS A 162 -12.70 -7.68 -22.64
CA CYS A 162 -12.84 -9.12 -22.85
C CYS A 162 -11.61 -9.67 -23.57
N ASP A 163 -11.30 -10.95 -23.36
CA ASP A 163 -10.35 -11.67 -24.19
C ASP A 163 -10.99 -12.13 -25.52
N ALA A 164 -10.26 -12.92 -26.31
CA ALA A 164 -10.73 -13.42 -27.59
C ALA A 164 -11.96 -14.36 -27.49
N ASP A 165 -12.15 -15.01 -26.34
CA ASP A 165 -13.26 -15.92 -26.06
C ASP A 165 -14.45 -15.21 -25.39
N GLY A 166 -14.36 -13.88 -25.24
CA GLY A 166 -15.38 -13.05 -24.60
C GLY A 166 -15.36 -13.12 -23.07
N GLN A 167 -14.33 -13.72 -22.45
CA GLN A 167 -14.22 -13.75 -20.99
C GLN A 167 -13.74 -12.39 -20.46
N PRO A 168 -14.30 -11.91 -19.34
CA PRO A 168 -13.87 -10.63 -18.76
C PRO A 168 -12.40 -10.65 -18.36
N VAL A 169 -11.66 -9.62 -18.79
CA VAL A 169 -10.29 -9.35 -18.35
C VAL A 169 -10.31 -8.19 -17.37
N ARG A 170 -9.56 -8.31 -16.27
CA ARG A 170 -9.49 -7.28 -15.22
C ARG A 170 -8.06 -6.76 -15.07
N LEU A 171 -7.96 -5.55 -14.55
CA LEU A 171 -6.67 -4.96 -14.19
C LEU A 171 -6.09 -5.69 -12.97
N VAL A 172 -4.80 -5.98 -13.02
CA VAL A 172 -3.98 -6.43 -11.90
C VAL A 172 -3.16 -5.25 -11.41
N VAL A 173 -3.19 -5.00 -10.11
CA VAL A 173 -2.32 -4.04 -9.44
C VAL A 173 -1.36 -4.80 -8.53
N LEU A 174 -0.07 -4.80 -8.86
CA LEU A 174 0.96 -5.35 -8.00
C LEU A 174 1.48 -4.25 -7.07
N GLY A 175 1.48 -4.53 -5.77
CA GLY A 175 2.22 -3.78 -4.78
C GLY A 175 3.69 -4.20 -4.80
N MET A 176 4.58 -3.23 -4.88
CA MET A 176 6.03 -3.44 -4.95
C MET A 176 6.71 -2.87 -3.71
N GLY A 177 8.00 -3.13 -3.53
CA GLY A 177 8.79 -2.52 -2.47
C GLY A 177 8.19 -2.78 -1.08
N LYS A 178 7.97 -1.70 -0.31
CA LYS A 178 7.40 -1.80 1.05
C LYS A 178 5.93 -2.21 1.06
N LEU A 179 5.14 -1.74 0.10
CA LEU A 179 3.74 -2.17 -0.02
C LEU A 179 3.67 -3.67 -0.32
N GLY A 180 4.52 -4.10 -1.25
CA GLY A 180 4.67 -5.49 -1.62
C GLY A 180 5.05 -6.39 -0.44
N GLY A 181 5.99 -5.93 0.39
CA GLY A 181 6.41 -6.63 1.61
C GLY A 181 5.46 -6.51 2.82
N GLY A 182 4.34 -5.78 2.71
CA GLY A 182 3.43 -5.56 3.85
C GLY A 182 4.03 -4.70 4.96
N GLU A 183 4.99 -3.83 4.62
CA GLU A 183 5.83 -3.08 5.56
C GLU A 183 5.84 -1.58 5.25
N LEU A 184 4.70 -1.02 4.83
CA LEU A 184 4.56 0.42 4.66
C LEU A 184 4.81 1.17 5.97
N ASN A 185 5.45 2.33 5.87
CA ASN A 185 5.55 3.31 6.97
C ASN A 185 4.66 4.55 6.69
N PHE A 186 4.43 5.39 7.69
CA PHE A 186 3.50 6.54 7.62
C PHE A 186 3.73 7.52 6.47
N SER A 187 4.96 7.61 5.95
CA SER A 187 5.36 8.53 4.88
C SER A 187 5.77 7.78 3.61
N SER A 188 5.46 6.49 3.48
CA SER A 188 5.87 5.72 2.31
C SER A 188 5.10 6.13 1.06
N ASP A 189 5.82 6.09 -0.06
CA ASP A 189 5.20 6.03 -1.38
C ASP A 189 4.66 4.60 -1.58
N ILE A 190 3.62 4.45 -2.41
CA ILE A 190 3.14 3.15 -2.85
C ILE A 190 3.74 2.88 -4.23
N ASP A 191 4.70 1.94 -4.26
CA ASP A 191 5.31 1.47 -5.49
C ASP A 191 4.37 0.46 -6.16
N LEU A 192 3.96 0.73 -7.41
CA LEU A 192 2.97 -0.09 -8.12
C LEU A 192 3.44 -0.52 -9.51
N MET A 193 2.94 -1.68 -9.95
CA MET A 193 2.92 -2.08 -11.36
C MET A 193 1.50 -2.45 -11.76
N PHE A 194 1.12 -2.12 -13.00
CA PHE A 194 -0.17 -2.47 -13.55
C PHE A 194 -0.01 -3.47 -14.69
N ALA A 195 -0.82 -4.52 -14.64
CA ALA A 195 -0.82 -5.56 -15.65
C ALA A 195 -2.23 -6.04 -15.99
N PHE A 196 -2.37 -6.79 -17.08
CA PHE A 196 -3.60 -7.50 -17.43
C PHE A 196 -3.25 -8.81 -18.16
N GLU A 197 -4.09 -9.81 -18.00
CA GLU A 197 -3.73 -11.19 -18.39
C GLU A 197 -3.76 -11.41 -19.90
N HIS A 198 -4.84 -11.00 -20.58
CA HIS A 198 -5.04 -11.29 -22.00
C HIS A 198 -5.32 -10.03 -22.82
N ALA A 199 -4.68 -9.95 -23.99
CA ALA A 199 -5.05 -8.99 -25.02
C ALA A 199 -6.46 -9.29 -25.54
N GLY A 200 -7.12 -8.25 -26.04
CA GLY A 200 -8.50 -8.33 -26.50
C GLY A 200 -9.10 -6.94 -26.64
N THR A 201 -10.43 -6.88 -26.72
CA THR A 201 -11.17 -5.65 -26.92
C THR A 201 -12.35 -5.54 -25.97
N CYS A 202 -12.76 -4.31 -25.70
CA CYS A 202 -13.95 -4.03 -24.92
C CYS A 202 -15.19 -4.39 -25.73
N ASN A 203 -16.18 -5.00 -25.09
CA ASN A 203 -17.45 -5.40 -25.71
C ASN A 203 -18.43 -4.22 -25.98
N GLY A 204 -17.97 -2.98 -25.85
CA GLY A 204 -18.76 -1.78 -26.07
C GLY A 204 -18.71 -1.26 -27.51
N PRO A 205 -19.51 -0.22 -27.83
CA PRO A 205 -19.76 0.21 -29.21
C PRO A 205 -18.51 0.72 -29.96
N ARG A 206 -17.45 1.09 -29.24
CA ARG A 206 -16.19 1.57 -29.83
C ARG A 206 -15.13 0.48 -29.98
N GLY A 207 -15.29 -0.70 -29.36
CA GLY A 207 -14.33 -1.80 -29.46
C GLY A 207 -12.89 -1.45 -29.09
N LEU A 208 -12.66 -0.63 -28.06
CA LEU A 208 -11.31 -0.24 -27.62
C LEU A 208 -10.47 -1.47 -27.28
N SER A 209 -9.15 -1.41 -27.47
CA SER A 209 -8.29 -2.48 -26.96
C SER A 209 -8.29 -2.52 -25.42
N ASN A 210 -8.05 -3.70 -24.85
CA ASN A 210 -7.89 -3.86 -23.40
C ASN A 210 -6.79 -2.93 -22.86
N GLU A 211 -5.68 -2.79 -23.59
CA GLU A 211 -4.58 -1.89 -23.23
C GLU A 211 -5.06 -0.43 -23.14
N GLU A 212 -5.80 0.07 -24.13
CA GLU A 212 -6.32 1.44 -24.11
C GLU A 212 -7.28 1.67 -22.95
N PHE A 213 -8.15 0.70 -22.66
CA PHE A 213 -9.06 0.77 -21.51
C PHE A 213 -8.29 0.83 -20.20
N PHE A 214 -7.33 -0.06 -20.00
CA PHE A 214 -6.57 -0.16 -18.76
C PHE A 214 -5.61 1.02 -18.57
N VAL A 215 -5.01 1.58 -19.63
CA VAL A 215 -4.21 2.81 -19.51
C VAL A 215 -5.06 3.99 -19.04
N ARG A 216 -6.31 4.11 -19.51
CA ARG A 216 -7.24 5.16 -19.03
C ARG A 216 -7.62 4.93 -17.56
N LEU A 217 -7.94 3.68 -17.21
CA LEU A 217 -8.30 3.30 -15.85
C LEU A 217 -7.15 3.55 -14.86
N ALA A 218 -5.94 3.13 -15.21
CA ALA A 218 -4.72 3.33 -14.43
C ALA A 218 -4.44 4.81 -14.17
N ARG A 219 -4.57 5.68 -15.19
CA ARG A 219 -4.39 7.14 -15.02
C ARG A 219 -5.41 7.74 -14.06
N ARG A 220 -6.68 7.31 -14.14
CA ARG A 220 -7.73 7.75 -13.21
C ARG A 220 -7.44 7.27 -11.79
N LEU A 221 -7.02 6.01 -11.63
CA LEU A 221 -6.65 5.44 -10.33
C LEU A 221 -5.48 6.21 -9.70
N ILE A 222 -4.42 6.51 -10.46
CA ILE A 222 -3.32 7.34 -9.99
C ILE A 222 -3.84 8.72 -9.57
N GLY A 223 -4.66 9.38 -10.40
CA GLY A 223 -5.21 10.70 -10.10
C GLY A 223 -6.00 10.75 -8.79
N VAL A 224 -6.93 9.81 -8.56
CA VAL A 224 -7.75 9.82 -7.33
C VAL A 224 -6.92 9.58 -6.06
N LEU A 225 -5.76 8.93 -6.18
CA LEU A 225 -4.88 8.64 -5.05
C LEU A 225 -3.83 9.74 -4.82
N ASP A 226 -3.27 10.27 -5.90
CA ASP A 226 -2.02 11.04 -5.90
C ASP A 226 -2.23 12.56 -5.93
N ASP A 227 -3.34 13.01 -6.53
CA ASP A 227 -3.63 14.44 -6.67
C ASP A 227 -3.76 15.12 -5.31
N ILE A 228 -3.25 16.35 -5.20
CA ILE A 228 -3.39 17.18 -4.00
C ILE A 228 -4.70 17.96 -4.10
N GLU A 229 -5.64 17.68 -3.20
CA GLU A 229 -6.94 18.36 -3.12
C GLU A 229 -7.25 18.80 -1.69
N ALA A 230 -8.48 19.26 -1.45
CA ALA A 230 -8.99 19.46 -0.10
C ALA A 230 -8.89 18.16 0.70
N GLY A 231 -8.19 18.20 1.84
CA GLY A 231 -7.86 17.00 2.64
C GLY A 231 -6.52 16.34 2.29
N GLY A 232 -5.74 16.92 1.36
CA GLY A 232 -4.41 16.45 1.00
C GLY A 232 -4.43 15.42 -0.14
N ARG A 233 -3.46 14.51 -0.15
CA ARG A 233 -3.42 13.34 -1.06
C ARG A 233 -3.81 12.08 -0.30
N VAL A 234 -4.19 11.00 -1.00
CA VAL A 234 -4.40 9.69 -0.36
C VAL A 234 -3.03 9.04 -0.14
N PHE A 235 -2.31 8.78 -1.23
CA PHE A 235 -0.95 8.22 -1.22
C PHE A 235 -0.07 8.95 -2.24
N ARG A 236 1.24 8.78 -2.12
CA ARG A 236 2.18 9.08 -3.20
C ARG A 236 2.32 7.84 -4.07
N VAL A 237 2.04 7.91 -5.37
CA VAL A 237 2.14 6.75 -6.25
C VAL A 237 3.46 6.78 -7.03
N ASP A 238 4.25 5.71 -6.92
CA ASP A 238 5.47 5.52 -7.69
C ASP A 238 5.31 4.36 -8.69
N MET A 239 5.47 4.67 -9.97
CA MET A 239 5.36 3.70 -11.07
C MET A 239 6.72 3.33 -11.68
N ARG A 240 7.85 3.74 -11.08
CA ARG A 240 9.19 3.62 -11.69
C ARG A 240 9.72 2.20 -11.74
N LEU A 241 9.17 1.28 -10.96
CA LEU A 241 9.61 -0.11 -10.95
C LEU A 241 9.09 -0.92 -12.14
N ARG A 242 8.06 -0.45 -12.86
CA ARG A 242 7.48 -1.15 -14.02
C ARG A 242 8.49 -1.38 -15.16
N PRO A 243 8.26 -2.35 -16.07
CA PRO A 243 9.10 -2.56 -17.25
C PRO A 243 9.46 -1.28 -18.00
N PHE A 244 10.74 -1.11 -18.34
CA PHE A 244 11.32 0.10 -18.94
C PHE A 244 11.20 1.38 -18.09
N GLY A 245 10.82 1.28 -16.82
CA GLY A 245 10.69 2.38 -15.88
C GLY A 245 9.76 3.49 -16.38
N SER A 246 10.12 4.76 -16.15
CA SER A 246 9.31 5.92 -16.53
C SER A 246 9.03 6.03 -18.04
N SER A 247 9.87 5.45 -18.88
CA SER A 247 9.72 5.46 -20.34
C SER A 247 8.85 4.33 -20.88
N GLY A 248 8.51 3.35 -20.03
CA GLY A 248 7.70 2.21 -20.39
C GLY A 248 6.19 2.49 -20.41
N PRO A 249 5.42 1.57 -21.03
CA PRO A 249 3.97 1.61 -20.96
C PRO A 249 3.50 1.61 -19.50
N LEU A 250 2.37 2.29 -19.24
CA LEU A 250 1.83 2.40 -17.88
C LEU A 250 1.23 1.08 -17.39
N VAL A 251 0.67 0.31 -18.32
CA VAL A 251 0.05 -1.00 -18.08
C VAL A 251 0.65 -1.97 -19.09
N VAL A 252 0.98 -3.19 -18.66
CA VAL A 252 1.66 -4.19 -19.49
C VAL A 252 0.87 -5.50 -19.52
N SER A 253 0.69 -6.12 -20.69
CA SER A 253 0.11 -7.47 -20.73
C SER A 253 1.05 -8.49 -20.09
N PHE A 254 0.53 -9.64 -19.65
CA PHE A 254 1.39 -10.68 -19.07
C PHE A 254 2.44 -11.17 -20.06
N ASP A 255 2.08 -11.33 -21.34
CA ASP A 255 3.01 -11.73 -22.39
C ASP A 255 4.13 -10.72 -22.57
N ALA A 256 3.80 -9.43 -22.69
CA ALA A 256 4.81 -8.38 -22.85
C ALA A 256 5.69 -8.24 -21.59
N MET A 257 5.14 -8.48 -20.40
CA MET A 257 5.89 -8.46 -19.16
C MET A 257 6.87 -9.65 -19.08
N GLU A 258 6.45 -10.84 -19.48
CA GLU A 258 7.33 -12.01 -19.56
C GLU A 258 8.46 -11.79 -20.58
N ASP A 259 8.13 -11.36 -21.80
CA ASP A 259 9.11 -11.08 -22.86
C ASP A 259 10.16 -10.06 -22.40
N TYR A 260 9.71 -9.02 -21.66
CA TYR A 260 10.61 -8.03 -21.08
C TYR A 260 11.59 -8.65 -20.09
N TYR A 261 11.11 -9.41 -19.11
CA TYR A 261 11.99 -9.96 -18.08
C TYR A 261 12.90 -11.08 -18.61
N GLN A 262 12.45 -11.83 -19.61
CA GLN A 262 13.29 -12.81 -20.30
C GLN A 262 14.44 -12.16 -21.08
N SER A 263 14.15 -11.06 -21.79
CA SER A 263 15.09 -10.47 -22.76
C SER A 263 15.92 -9.31 -22.20
N HIS A 264 15.36 -8.52 -21.28
CA HIS A 264 15.91 -7.23 -20.83
C HIS A 264 16.01 -7.12 -19.30
N GLY A 265 15.50 -8.09 -18.56
CA GLY A 265 15.38 -8.02 -17.11
C GLY A 265 16.73 -7.97 -16.39
N ARG A 266 16.93 -6.94 -15.56
CA ARG A 266 18.18 -6.68 -14.84
C ARG A 266 18.21 -7.32 -13.45
N ASP A 267 19.42 -7.50 -12.90
CA ASP A 267 19.61 -8.14 -11.59
C ASP A 267 18.90 -7.42 -10.45
N TRP A 268 18.91 -6.08 -10.44
CA TRP A 268 18.18 -5.31 -9.45
C TRP A 268 16.65 -5.51 -9.51
N GLU A 269 16.09 -5.79 -10.69
CA GLU A 269 14.65 -6.00 -10.89
C GLU A 269 14.19 -7.31 -10.27
N ARG A 270 15.08 -8.30 -10.19
CA ARG A 270 14.82 -9.55 -9.47
C ARG A 270 14.61 -9.28 -7.99
N TYR A 271 15.49 -8.48 -7.38
CA TYR A 271 15.34 -8.10 -5.97
C TYR A 271 14.06 -7.30 -5.71
N ALA A 272 13.65 -6.44 -6.65
CA ALA A 272 12.39 -5.70 -6.54
C ALA A 272 11.17 -6.64 -6.59
N LEU A 273 11.18 -7.64 -7.48
CA LEU A 273 10.08 -8.59 -7.65
C LEU A 273 9.97 -9.62 -6.52
N ILE A 274 11.00 -9.83 -5.69
CA ILE A 274 10.90 -10.69 -4.49
C ILE A 274 9.76 -10.24 -3.58
N LYS A 275 9.52 -8.93 -3.47
CA LYS A 275 8.46 -8.36 -2.65
C LYS A 275 7.15 -8.16 -3.41
N ALA A 276 7.09 -8.44 -4.71
CA ALA A 276 5.88 -8.19 -5.46
C ALA A 276 4.73 -9.08 -4.97
N ARG A 277 3.56 -8.48 -4.76
CA ARG A 277 2.30 -9.22 -4.48
C ARG A 277 1.12 -8.52 -5.16
N PRO A 278 0.02 -9.22 -5.46
CA PRO A 278 -1.20 -8.56 -5.88
C PRO A 278 -1.77 -7.75 -4.70
N ALA A 279 -1.98 -6.46 -4.92
CA ALA A 279 -2.51 -5.54 -3.91
C ALA A 279 -3.98 -5.16 -4.15
N ALA A 280 -4.41 -5.12 -5.42
CA ALA A 280 -5.77 -4.77 -5.82
C ALA A 280 -6.11 -5.32 -7.21
N GLY A 281 -7.41 -5.32 -7.54
CA GLY A 281 -7.91 -5.79 -8.82
C GLY A 281 -8.02 -7.31 -8.87
N ASP A 282 -7.58 -7.93 -9.97
CA ASP A 282 -7.62 -9.39 -10.09
C ASP A 282 -6.45 -10.05 -9.37
N ILE A 283 -6.66 -10.38 -8.09
CA ILE A 283 -5.66 -11.04 -7.23
C ILE A 283 -5.24 -12.38 -7.83
N GLY A 284 -6.20 -13.19 -8.30
CA GLY A 284 -5.91 -14.51 -8.85
C GLY A 284 -5.09 -14.45 -10.15
N ALA A 285 -5.36 -13.48 -11.03
CA ALA A 285 -4.53 -13.24 -12.21
C ALA A 285 -3.14 -12.72 -11.81
N GLY A 286 -3.05 -11.85 -10.80
CA GLY A 286 -1.78 -11.39 -10.25
C GLY A 286 -0.90 -12.52 -9.72
N ASP A 287 -1.48 -13.48 -8.99
CA ASP A 287 -0.75 -14.66 -8.52
C ASP A 287 -0.22 -15.51 -9.68
N ARG A 288 -1.03 -15.68 -10.74
CA ARG A 288 -0.59 -16.38 -11.96
C ARG A 288 0.56 -15.65 -12.66
N LEU A 289 0.53 -14.32 -12.72
CA LEU A 289 1.64 -13.52 -13.25
C LEU A 289 2.92 -13.72 -12.44
N LEU A 290 2.84 -13.66 -11.11
CA LEU A 290 4.02 -13.83 -10.26
C LEU A 290 4.60 -15.25 -10.38
N GLU A 291 3.76 -16.26 -10.52
CA GLU A 291 4.22 -17.63 -10.78
C GLU A 291 4.89 -17.74 -12.16
N ARG A 292 4.35 -17.07 -13.19
CA ARG A 292 4.99 -16.96 -14.53
C ARG A 292 6.35 -16.28 -14.47
N LEU A 293 6.50 -15.25 -13.64
CA LEU A 293 7.76 -14.53 -13.44
C LEU A 293 8.74 -15.23 -12.48
N ARG A 294 8.29 -16.27 -11.77
CA ARG A 294 9.10 -17.01 -10.79
C ARG A 294 10.46 -17.47 -11.34
N PRO A 295 10.60 -17.99 -12.57
CA PRO A 295 11.91 -18.38 -13.11
C PRO A 295 12.88 -17.21 -13.29
N PHE A 296 12.37 -16.00 -13.56
CA PHE A 296 13.19 -14.80 -13.65
C PHE A 296 13.69 -14.36 -12.27
N VAL A 297 12.80 -14.37 -11.27
CA VAL A 297 13.08 -13.93 -9.88
C VAL A 297 13.96 -14.92 -9.14
N PHE A 298 13.59 -16.20 -9.16
CA PHE A 298 14.25 -17.29 -8.45
C PHE A 298 14.88 -18.26 -9.45
N ARG A 299 16.08 -17.91 -9.91
CA ARG A 299 16.82 -18.73 -10.87
C ARG A 299 17.07 -20.13 -10.31
N ARG A 300 16.89 -21.15 -11.17
CA ARG A 300 17.20 -22.55 -10.83
C ARG A 300 18.70 -22.79 -10.65
N TYR A 301 19.53 -22.02 -11.36
CA TYR A 301 20.98 -22.08 -11.28
C TYR A 301 21.53 -20.69 -10.93
N LEU A 302 22.50 -20.67 -10.02
CA LEU A 302 23.19 -19.46 -9.61
C LEU A 302 24.47 -19.38 -10.46
N ASP A 303 24.55 -18.35 -11.29
CA ASP A 303 25.67 -18.08 -12.18
C ASP A 303 26.61 -17.03 -11.56
N PHE A 304 27.66 -16.64 -12.29
CA PHE A 304 28.60 -15.60 -11.84
C PHE A 304 27.91 -14.27 -11.50
N GLY A 305 26.77 -13.94 -12.14
CA GLY A 305 26.00 -12.75 -11.81
C GLY A 305 25.39 -12.81 -10.41
N ALA A 306 24.94 -13.98 -9.96
CA ALA A 306 24.48 -14.16 -8.57
C ALA A 306 25.61 -13.96 -7.55
N ILE A 307 26.84 -14.38 -7.89
CA ILE A 307 28.03 -14.17 -7.06
C ILE A 307 28.36 -12.67 -7.00
N GLU A 308 28.41 -11.99 -8.16
CA GLU A 308 28.68 -10.55 -8.23
C GLU A 308 27.64 -9.75 -7.46
N ALA A 309 26.36 -10.07 -7.58
CA ALA A 309 25.30 -9.37 -6.87
C ALA A 309 25.45 -9.53 -5.35
N LEU A 310 25.81 -10.72 -4.87
CA LEU A 310 26.07 -10.96 -3.44
C LEU A 310 27.33 -10.23 -2.95
N LEU A 311 28.38 -10.14 -3.77
CA LEU A 311 29.60 -9.40 -3.45
C LEU A 311 29.34 -7.89 -3.31
N HIS A 312 28.54 -7.31 -4.20
CA HIS A 312 28.27 -5.87 -4.24
C HIS A 312 27.15 -5.44 -3.29
N HIS A 313 26.12 -6.26 -3.11
CA HIS A 313 24.90 -5.87 -2.39
C HIS A 313 24.61 -6.70 -1.15
N GLY A 314 25.29 -7.83 -0.96
CA GLY A 314 25.14 -8.63 0.25
C GLY A 314 25.68 -7.93 1.48
N THR A 315 25.08 -8.22 2.64
CA THR A 315 25.68 -7.93 3.96
C THR A 315 26.87 -8.86 4.21
N ASP A 316 27.76 -8.48 5.13
CA ASP A 316 28.92 -9.32 5.46
C ASP A 316 28.53 -10.72 5.95
N ALA A 317 27.43 -10.82 6.72
CA ALA A 317 26.87 -12.09 7.16
C ALA A 317 26.39 -12.96 5.99
N GLN A 318 25.70 -12.36 5.01
CA GLN A 318 25.26 -13.07 3.80
C GLN A 318 26.47 -13.50 2.96
N LYS A 319 27.48 -12.65 2.81
CA LYS A 319 28.72 -12.99 2.09
C LYS A 319 29.42 -14.18 2.74
N GLN A 320 29.62 -14.17 4.06
CA GLN A 320 30.24 -15.27 4.78
C GLN A 320 29.45 -16.58 4.68
N THR A 321 28.12 -16.51 4.68
CA THR A 321 27.26 -17.70 4.65
C THR A 321 27.16 -18.31 3.25
N TYR A 322 27.03 -17.47 2.22
CA TYR A 322 26.61 -17.92 0.89
C TYR A 322 27.74 -17.96 -0.13
N LEU A 323 28.72 -17.05 -0.10
CA LEU A 323 29.81 -17.03 -1.10
C LEU A 323 30.64 -18.31 -1.11
N PRO A 324 31.06 -18.90 0.03
CA PRO A 324 31.87 -20.12 0.00
C PRO A 324 31.15 -21.28 -0.71
N ASN A 325 29.85 -21.43 -0.46
CA ASN A 325 29.04 -22.50 -1.08
C ASN A 325 28.77 -22.24 -2.57
N LEU A 326 28.61 -20.97 -2.97
CA LEU A 326 28.44 -20.59 -4.37
C LEU A 326 29.73 -20.79 -5.18
N ILE A 327 30.86 -20.31 -4.66
CA ILE A 327 32.17 -20.41 -5.31
C ILE A 327 32.62 -21.87 -5.41
N ALA A 328 32.40 -22.67 -4.35
CA ALA A 328 32.75 -24.08 -4.35
C ALA A 328 31.79 -24.96 -5.18
N GLY A 329 30.68 -24.42 -5.69
CA GLY A 329 29.69 -25.17 -6.45
C GLY A 329 28.85 -26.15 -5.61
N ASN A 330 28.79 -25.97 -4.29
CA ASN A 330 28.06 -26.87 -3.39
C ASN A 330 26.53 -26.79 -3.56
N TRP A 331 26.03 -25.68 -4.12
CA TRP A 331 24.59 -25.40 -4.29
C TRP A 331 24.14 -25.32 -5.75
N THR A 332 25.04 -25.53 -6.72
CA THR A 332 24.68 -25.55 -8.13
C THR A 332 24.22 -26.93 -8.54
N GLY A 333 22.91 -27.06 -8.81
CA GLY A 333 22.28 -28.32 -9.22
C GLY A 333 22.75 -28.91 -10.56
N THR A 334 23.69 -28.28 -11.28
CA THR A 334 24.54 -28.87 -12.34
C THR A 334 25.44 -27.78 -12.94
N MET A 335 26.75 -27.79 -12.66
CA MET A 335 27.83 -28.07 -13.63
C MET A 335 29.22 -27.79 -13.00
N ASN A 336 30.15 -28.72 -13.23
CA ASN A 336 31.58 -28.59 -12.98
C ASN A 336 32.13 -27.28 -13.57
N LEU A 337 32.69 -26.42 -12.72
CA LEU A 337 33.57 -25.31 -13.09
C LEU A 337 34.98 -25.82 -13.44
N THR A 338 35.07 -26.82 -14.32
CA THR A 338 36.33 -27.23 -14.93
C THR A 338 36.12 -27.35 -16.42
N GLU A 339 36.22 -26.24 -17.13
CA GLU A 339 37.17 -26.11 -18.23
C GLU A 339 37.38 -24.62 -18.57
N PRO A 340 38.62 -24.11 -18.54
CA PRO A 340 38.94 -22.77 -19.02
C PRO A 340 39.03 -22.82 -20.55
N GLN A 341 38.17 -22.07 -21.24
CA GLN A 341 38.39 -21.78 -22.65
C GLN A 341 39.56 -20.79 -22.76
N ALA A 342 40.61 -21.29 -23.44
CA ALA A 342 41.84 -20.59 -23.81
C ALA A 342 41.61 -19.48 -24.83
#